data_AF-A0A378W0Q7-F1
#
_entry.id   AF-A0A378W0Q7-F1
#
_cell.length_a   1.000
_cell.length_b   1.000
_cell.length_c   1.000
_cell.angle_alpha   90.00
_cell.angle_beta   90.00
_cell.angle_gamma   90.00
#
_symmetry.space_group_name_H-M   'P 1'
#
loop_
_entity.id
_entity.type
_entity.pdbx_description
1 polymer ?
#
loop_
_entity_poly.entity_id
_entity_poly.type
_entity_poly.pdbx_seq_one_letter_code
_entity_poly.pdbx_strand_id
1 'polypeptide(L)' 'MSVKIQTRPVNTDVFNHLLAAGADPLIARLCASRGVQSPAELDDKLASLLPYQSLTNCEAAAGRWRMRLNARKNPDCRRL' A
#
# COMPACT_ATOMS: atom_id res chain seq x y z
N MET A 1 -2.93 -31.49 8.13
CA MET A 1 -4.25 -30.85 7.94
C MET A 1 -4.45 -30.53 6.46
N SER A 2 -5.56 -30.94 5.86
CA SER A 2 -5.86 -30.67 4.44
C SER A 2 -6.43 -29.26 4.28
N VAL A 3 -5.77 -28.41 3.51
CA VAL A 3 -6.26 -27.05 3.19
C VAL A 3 -7.27 -27.18 2.06
N LYS A 4 -8.55 -26.93 2.38
CA LYS A 4 -9.61 -26.79 1.37
C LYS A 4 -9.55 -25.37 0.79
N ILE A 5 -9.24 -25.24 -0.49
CA ILE A 5 -9.23 -23.95 -1.19
C ILE A 5 -10.68 -23.49 -1.34
N GLN A 6 -11.08 -22.48 -0.56
CA GLN A 6 -12.37 -21.83 -0.70
C GLN A 6 -12.27 -20.82 -1.86
N THR A 7 -13.02 -21.05 -2.94
CA THR A 7 -13.11 -20.10 -4.05
C THR A 7 -14.10 -19.00 -3.70
N ARG A 8 -13.62 -17.76 -3.67
CA ARG A 8 -14.47 -16.60 -3.42
C ARG A 8 -15.19 -16.20 -4.71
N PRO A 9 -16.51 -15.95 -4.68
CA PRO A 9 -17.23 -15.47 -5.85
C PRO A 9 -16.71 -14.10 -6.28
N VAL A 10 -16.58 -13.91 -7.58
CA VAL A 10 -16.16 -12.63 -8.18
C VAL A 10 -17.41 -11.81 -8.45
N ASN A 11 -17.45 -10.57 -7.98
CA ASN A 11 -18.53 -9.65 -8.32
C ASN A 11 -18.33 -9.13 -9.75
N THR A 12 -19.28 -9.43 -10.64
CA THR A 12 -19.26 -9.08 -12.07
C THR A 12 -19.38 -7.57 -12.32
N ASP A 13 -20.12 -6.85 -11.48
CA ASP A 13 -20.29 -5.40 -11.60
C ASP A 13 -18.97 -4.68 -11.36
N VAL A 14 -18.25 -5.10 -10.31
CA VAL A 14 -16.91 -4.59 -9.97
C VAL A 14 -15.90 -4.95 -11.05
N PHE A 15 -15.97 -6.17 -11.61
CA PHE A 15 -15.12 -6.58 -12.72
C PHE A 15 -15.30 -5.67 -13.95
N ASN A 16 -16.55 -5.39 -14.34
CA ASN A 16 -16.85 -4.49 -15.45
C ASN A 16 -16.37 -3.06 -15.18
N HIS A 17 -16.50 -2.59 -13.94
CA HIS A 17 -16.06 -1.26 -13.53
C HIS A 17 -14.53 -1.10 -13.59
N LEU A 18 -13.78 -2.13 -13.18
CA LEU A 18 -12.32 -2.19 -13.28
C LEU A 18 -11.85 -2.34 -14.73
N LEU A 19 -12.57 -3.13 -15.54
CA LEU A 19 -12.28 -3.28 -16.96
C LEU A 19 -12.49 -1.97 -17.73
N ALA A 20 -13.58 -1.25 -17.45
CA ALA A 20 -13.85 0.07 -18.03
C ALA A 20 -12.82 1.13 -17.61
N ALA A 21 -12.24 0.99 -16.43
CA ALA A 21 -11.15 1.84 -15.95
C ALA A 21 -9.78 1.53 -16.61
N GLY A 22 -9.70 0.51 -17.47
CA GLY A 22 -8.48 0.13 -18.19
C GLY A 22 -7.57 -0.84 -17.44
N ALA A 23 -8.06 -1.48 -16.37
CA ALA A 23 -7.31 -2.52 -15.67
C ALA A 23 -7.26 -3.82 -16.50
N ASP A 24 -6.11 -4.51 -16.45
CA ASP A 24 -5.96 -5.82 -17.08
C ASP A 24 -7.05 -6.80 -16.59
N PRO A 25 -7.68 -7.60 -17.48
CA PRO A 25 -8.81 -8.47 -17.11
C PRO A 25 -8.47 -9.48 -16.01
N LEU A 26 -7.22 -9.90 -15.89
CA LEU A 26 -6.78 -10.83 -14.85
C LEU A 26 -6.68 -10.12 -13.49
N ILE A 27 -6.17 -8.89 -13.49
CA ILE A 27 -6.11 -8.01 -12.31
C ILE A 27 -7.52 -7.60 -11.87
N ALA A 28 -8.40 -7.24 -12.81
CA ALA A 28 -9.79 -6.91 -12.51
C ALA A 28 -10.50 -8.06 -11.79
N ARG A 29 -10.30 -9.31 -12.23
CA ARG A 29 -10.89 -10.50 -11.60
C ARG A 29 -10.34 -10.74 -10.19
N LEU A 30 -9.02 -10.57 -10.02
CA LEU A 30 -8.39 -10.71 -8.70
C LEU A 30 -8.88 -9.63 -7.73
N CYS A 31 -8.96 -8.38 -8.17
CA CYS A 31 -9.39 -7.25 -7.35
C CYS A 31 -10.89 -7.33 -7.01
N ALA A 32 -11.73 -7.70 -7.98
CA ALA A 32 -13.15 -7.99 -7.74
C ALA A 32 -13.35 -9.17 -6.76
N SER A 33 -12.49 -10.19 -6.78
CA SER A 33 -12.52 -11.25 -5.77
C SER A 33 -12.09 -10.74 -4.38
N ARG A 34 -11.10 -9.84 -4.30
CA ARG A 34 -10.64 -9.29 -3.02
C ARG A 34 -11.60 -8.28 -2.40
N GLY A 35 -12.62 -7.85 -3.14
CA GLY A 35 -13.59 -6.84 -2.69
C GLY A 35 -13.14 -5.40 -2.94
N VAL A 36 -12.18 -5.21 -3.85
CA VAL A 36 -11.76 -3.88 -4.31
C VAL A 36 -12.83 -3.35 -5.26
N GLN A 37 -13.60 -2.35 -4.83
CA GLN A 37 -14.82 -1.93 -5.53
C GLN A 37 -14.59 -0.78 -6.51
N SER A 38 -13.52 -0.01 -6.31
CA SER A 38 -13.29 1.21 -7.08
C SER A 38 -11.93 1.19 -7.77
N PRO A 39 -11.82 1.66 -9.03
CA PRO A 39 -10.52 1.85 -9.67
C PRO A 39 -9.66 2.90 -8.95
N ALA A 40 -10.25 3.75 -8.11
CA ALA A 40 -9.51 4.66 -7.24
C ALA A 40 -8.70 3.93 -6.15
N GLU A 41 -9.12 2.73 -5.75
CA GLU A 41 -8.35 1.89 -4.82
C GLU A 41 -7.16 1.21 -5.51
N LEU A 42 -7.17 1.14 -6.85
CA LEU A 42 -6.04 0.73 -7.67
C LEU A 42 -5.12 1.90 -8.05
N ASP A 43 -5.52 3.13 -7.74
CA ASP A 43 -4.78 4.31 -8.16
C ASP A 43 -3.53 4.44 -7.28
N ASP A 44 -2.42 3.88 -7.76
CA ASP A 44 -1.08 3.98 -7.17
C ASP A 44 -0.49 5.41 -7.27
N LYS A 45 -1.33 6.41 -7.57
CA LYS A 45 -0.89 7.80 -7.66
C LYS A 45 -0.52 8.30 -6.28
N LEU A 46 0.78 8.54 -6.14
CA LEU A 46 1.41 9.28 -5.04
C LEU A 46 0.73 10.64 -4.79
N ALA A 47 -0.01 11.18 -5.76
CA ALA A 47 -0.78 12.41 -5.66
C ALA A 47 -1.97 12.33 -4.68
N SER A 48 -2.48 11.12 -4.38
CA SER A 48 -3.54 10.91 -3.40
C SER A 48 -3.01 10.50 -2.02
N LEU A 49 -1.68 10.53 -1.80
CA LEU A 49 -1.14 10.34 -0.47
C LEU A 49 -1.63 11.47 0.44
N LEU A 50 -2.11 11.11 1.62
CA LEU A 50 -2.31 12.06 2.69
C LEU A 50 -1.02 12.86 2.93
N PRO A 51 -1.11 14.19 3.11
CA PRO A 51 0.06 15.01 3.39
C PRO A 51 0.84 14.39 4.56
N TYR A 52 2.16 14.28 4.43
CA TYR A 52 2.98 13.65 5.48
C TYR A 52 2.82 14.34 6.85
N GLN A 53 2.37 15.60 6.87
CA GLN A 53 2.06 16.33 8.09
C GLN A 53 0.86 15.76 8.86
N SER A 54 -0.06 15.05 8.20
CA SER A 54 -1.23 14.44 8.86
C SER A 54 -0.94 13.05 9.42
N LEU A 55 0.26 12.49 9.18
CA LEU A 55 0.64 11.17 9.68
C LEU A 55 1.41 11.32 11.00
N THR A 56 0.75 10.92 12.08
CA THR A 56 1.32 10.98 13.44
C THR A 56 2.62 10.18 13.50
N ASN A 57 3.65 10.75 14.13
CA ASN A 57 4.99 10.16 14.30
C ASN A 57 5.86 10.04 13.03
N CYS A 58 5.48 10.57 11.88
CA CYS A 58 6.36 10.58 10.70
C CYS A 58 7.65 11.38 10.94
N GLU A 59 7.56 12.55 11.56
CA GLU A 59 8.74 13.38 11.88
C GLU A 59 9.62 12.73 12.96
N ALA A 60 9.01 12.14 13.99
CA ALA A 60 9.75 11.44 15.04
C ALA A 60 10.49 10.20 14.50
N ALA A 61 9.88 9.45 13.59
CA ALA A 61 10.52 8.33 12.91
C ALA A 61 11.69 8.81 12.03
N ALA A 62 11.49 9.86 11.22
CA ALA A 62 12.53 10.45 10.39
C ALA A 62 13.71 10.98 11.23
N GLY A 63 13.44 11.59 12.38
CA GLY A 63 14.45 12.03 13.35
C GLY A 63 15.31 10.88 13.86
N ARG A 64 14.68 9.77 14.30
CA ARG A 64 15.40 8.56 14.75
C ARG A 64 16.21 7.92 13.63
N TRP A 65 15.69 7.89 12.41
CA TRP A 65 16.39 7.35 11.26
C TRP A 65 17.60 8.21 10.89
N ARG A 66 17.44 9.55 10.87
CA ARG A 66 18.52 10.50 10.62
C ARG A 66 19.61 10.40 11.67
N MET A 67 19.24 10.30 12.95
CA MET A 67 20.20 10.07 14.04
C MET A 67 21.00 8.79 13.80
N ARG A 68 20.33 7.70 13.36
CA ARG A 68 21.01 6.43 13.09
C ARG A 68 21.89 6.47 11.84
N LEU A 69 21.49 7.18 10.79
CA LEU A 69 22.30 7.40 9.59
C LEU A 69 23.56 8.22 9.92
N ASN A 70 23.42 9.26 10.74
CA ASN A 70 24.55 10.08 11.17
C ASN A 70 25.52 9.29 12.07
N ALA A 71 24.99 8.44 12.96
CA ALA A 71 25.80 7.54 13.78
C ALA A 71 26.52 6.44 12.97
N ARG A 72 26.06 6.12 11.75
CA ARG A 72 26.84 5.28 10.80
C ARG A 72 27.99 6.05 10.15
N LYS A 73 27.86 7.36 9.96
CA LYS A 73 28.89 8.21 9.35
C LYS A 73 29.95 8.68 10.35
N ASN A 74 29.62 8.80 11.63
CA ASN A 74 30.56 9.20 12.67
C ASN A 74 30.49 8.24 13.88
N PRO A 75 31.47 7.34 14.07
CA PRO A 75 31.45 6.34 15.15
C PRO A 75 31.61 6.95 16.55
N ASP A 76 32.07 8.20 16.67
CA ASP A 76 32.33 8.87 17.96
C ASP A 76 31.07 9.43 18.65
N CYS A 77 29.91 9.47 17.98
CA CYS A 77 28.66 10.02 18.55
C CYS A 77 27.94 9.08 19.54
N ARG A 78 28.52 7.95 19.96
CA ARG A 78 27.91 6.99 20.90
C ARG A 78 28.15 7.30 22.39
N ARG A 79 28.85 8.39 22.73
CA ARG A 79 29.34 8.67 24.10
C ARG A 79 28.79 9.94 24.77
N LEU A 80 27.81 10.62 24.20
CA LEU A 80 27.07 11.72 24.84
C LEU A 80 25.58 11.40 24.80
#